data_AF-A0A9D3NV70-F1
#
_entry.id   AF-A0A9D3NV70-F1
#
_cell.length_a   1.000
_cell.length_b   1.000
_cell.length_c   1.000
_cell.angle_alpha   90.00
_cell.angle_beta   90.00
_cell.angle_gamma   90.00
#
_symmetry.space_group_name_H-M   'P 1'
#
loop_
_entity.id
_entity.type
_entity.pdbx_description
1 polymer ?
#
loop_
_entity_poly.entity_id
_entity_poly.type
_entity_poly.pdbx_seq_one_letter_code
_entity_poly.pdbx_strand_id
1 'polypeptide(L)' 'MFLRIFLVFLFVAAFTRAATVPSEARSMEAVCERYTLPMCTREYDPVCGSDEETYPNECMLCFVNV' A
#
# COMPACT_ATOMS: atom_id res chain seq x y z
N MET A 1 16.26 -18.89 37.13
CA MET A 1 14.99 -18.88 36.37
C MET A 1 14.67 -17.49 35.85
N PHE A 2 14.54 -16.48 36.74
CA PHE A 2 14.21 -15.09 36.39
C PHE A 2 15.20 -14.40 35.43
N LEU A 3 16.50 -14.66 35.54
CA LEU A 3 17.53 -14.12 34.63
C LEU A 3 17.30 -14.56 33.17
N ARG A 4 16.89 -15.81 32.94
CA ARG A 4 16.60 -16.31 31.60
C ARG A 4 15.34 -15.68 31.02
N ILE A 5 14.32 -15.49 31.85
CA ILE A 5 13.07 -14.81 31.46
C ILE A 5 13.37 -13.36 31.05
N PHE A 6 14.19 -12.66 31.84
CA PHE A 6 14.63 -11.29 31.53
C PHE A 6 15.40 -11.21 30.21
N LEU A 7 16.34 -12.15 29.97
CA LEU A 7 17.10 -12.20 28.71
C LEU A 7 16.20 -12.49 27.49
N VAL A 8 15.17 -13.32 27.62
CA VAL A 8 14.20 -13.58 26.55
C VAL A 8 13.38 -12.33 26.24
N PHE A 9 12.90 -11.60 27.26
CA PHE A 9 12.18 -10.34 27.05
C PHE A 9 13.05 -9.26 26.40
N LEU A 10 14.33 -9.16 26.78
CA LEU A 10 15.28 -8.24 26.14
C LEU A 10 15.52 -8.59 24.68
N PHE A 11 15.62 -9.87 24.35
CA PHE A 11 15.77 -10.33 22.97
C PHE A 11 14.52 -9.95 22.16
N VAL A 12 13.32 -10.33 22.62
CA VAL A 12 12.06 -9.99 21.93
C VAL A 12 11.91 -8.48 21.71
N ALA A 13 12.21 -7.66 22.72
CA ALA A 13 12.16 -6.20 22.61
C ALA A 13 13.22 -5.62 21.64
N ALA A 14 14.37 -6.27 21.51
CA ALA A 14 15.38 -5.90 20.52
C ALA A 14 14.95 -6.27 19.09
N PHE A 15 14.24 -7.39 18.88
CA PHE A 15 13.73 -7.79 17.57
C PHE A 15 12.49 -7.00 17.13
N THR A 16 11.64 -6.55 18.06
CA THR A 16 10.46 -5.73 17.70
C THR A 16 10.81 -4.33 17.21
N ARG A 17 12.03 -3.83 17.49
CA ARG A 17 12.54 -2.57 16.91
C ARG A 17 12.87 -2.66 15.41
N ALA A 18 12.90 -3.85 14.82
CA ALA A 18 12.99 -4.02 13.38
C ALA A 18 11.61 -4.00 12.67
N ALA A 19 10.51 -3.85 13.43
CA ALA A 19 9.14 -3.83 12.90
C ALA A 19 8.49 -2.44 12.90
N THR A 20 9.25 -1.35 13.09
CA THR A 20 8.76 -0.03 12.69
C THR A 20 8.88 0.06 11.17
N VAL A 21 7.97 -0.61 10.47
CA VAL A 21 7.64 -0.24 9.10
C VAL A 21 7.15 1.21 9.21
N PRO A 22 7.85 2.21 8.64
CA PRO A 22 7.21 3.49 8.45
C PRO A 22 6.08 3.18 7.46
N SER A 23 4.84 3.16 7.96
CA SER A 23 3.63 3.00 7.15
C SER A 23 3.36 4.29 6.36
N GLU A 24 4.39 4.85 5.75
CA GLU A 24 4.29 5.86 4.73
C GLU A 24 4.40 5.20 3.36
N ALA A 25 3.70 4.07 3.21
CA ALA A 25 3.02 3.80 1.95
C ALA A 25 1.93 4.88 1.86
N ARG A 26 2.34 6.09 1.45
CA ARG A 26 1.41 7.14 1.07
C ARG A 26 0.53 6.51 0.00
N SER A 27 -0.75 6.32 0.31
CA SER A 27 -1.75 6.01 -0.71
C SER A 27 -1.60 7.07 -1.80
N MET A 28 -1.06 6.67 -2.96
CA MET A 28 -1.03 7.55 -4.12
C MET A 28 -2.47 7.64 -4.58
N GLU A 29 -3.13 8.73 -4.21
CA GLU A 29 -4.48 9.01 -4.66
C GLU A 29 -4.47 9.23 -6.17
N ALA A 30 -5.41 8.60 -6.88
CA ALA A 30 -5.51 8.72 -8.33
C ALA A 30 -5.96 10.14 -8.71
N VAL A 31 -5.34 10.74 -9.73
CA VAL A 31 -5.68 12.09 -10.21
C VAL A 31 -6.66 11.98 -11.37
N CYS A 32 -7.94 11.79 -11.06
CA CYS A 32 -8.97 11.54 -12.08
C CYS A 32 -9.28 12.76 -12.97
N GLU A 33 -9.02 13.97 -12.49
CA GLU A 33 -9.22 15.22 -13.24
C GLU A 33 -8.35 15.33 -14.51
N ARG A 34 -7.27 14.54 -14.61
CA ARG A 34 -6.39 14.54 -15.78
C ARG A 34 -6.93 13.76 -16.97
N TYR A 35 -8.00 12.97 -16.79
CA TYR A 35 -8.54 12.07 -17.80
C TYR A 35 -9.84 12.61 -18.40
N THR A 36 -9.97 12.46 -19.73
CA THR A 36 -11.24 12.70 -20.43
C THR A 36 -12.05 11.41 -20.47
N LEU A 37 -12.70 11.07 -19.36
CA LEU A 37 -13.56 9.87 -19.28
C LEU A 37 -14.74 9.97 -20.26
N PRO A 38 -15.21 8.86 -20.86
CA PRO A 38 -14.79 7.47 -20.65
C PRO A 38 -13.61 7.02 -21.54
N MET A 39 -12.84 7.96 -22.08
CA MET A 39 -11.80 7.67 -23.06
C MET A 39 -10.47 7.40 -22.35
N CYS A 40 -10.05 6.13 -22.33
CA CYS A 40 -8.77 5.71 -21.77
C CYS A 40 -7.84 5.13 -22.85
N THR A 41 -6.53 5.36 -22.69
CA THR A 41 -5.53 4.66 -23.50
C THR A 41 -5.52 3.17 -23.13
N ARG A 42 -5.03 2.35 -24.06
CA ARG A 42 -4.88 0.90 -23.85
C ARG A 42 -3.49 0.51 -23.33
N GLU A 43 -2.77 1.46 -22.77
CA GLU A 43 -1.49 1.19 -22.11
C GLU A 43 -1.73 0.40 -20.84
N TYR A 44 -0.84 -0.56 -20.58
CA TYR A 44 -0.92 -1.44 -19.42
C TYR A 44 0.11 -0.97 -18.39
N ASP A 45 -0.38 -0.26 -17.38
CA ASP A 45 0.38 0.27 -16.25
C ASP A 45 -0.43 0.01 -14.97
N PRO A 46 -0.42 -1.24 -14.46
CA PRO A 46 -1.43 -1.70 -13.52
C PRO A 46 -1.33 -0.99 -12.17
N VAL A 47 -2.48 -0.61 -11.62
CA VAL A 47 -2.62 0.03 -10.31
C VAL A 47 -3.55 -0.77 -9.41
N CYS A 48 -3.24 -0.83 -8.11
CA CYS A 48 -4.10 -1.46 -7.10
C CYS A 48 -5.00 -0.39 -6.49
N GLY A 49 -6.31 -0.60 -6.54
CA GLY A 49 -7.29 0.28 -5.92
C GLY A 49 -7.47 0.01 -4.42
N SER A 50 -8.14 0.94 -3.73
CA SER A 50 -8.50 0.79 -2.32
C SER A 50 -9.55 -0.30 -2.08
N ASP A 51 -10.20 -0.75 -3.15
CA ASP A 51 -11.15 -1.85 -3.24
C ASP A 51 -10.47 -3.22 -3.39
N GLU A 52 -9.14 -3.27 -3.29
CA GLU A 52 -8.31 -4.48 -3.45
C GLU A 52 -8.33 -5.05 -4.89
N GLU A 53 -8.91 -4.32 -5.85
CA GLU A 53 -8.95 -4.69 -7.26
C GLU A 53 -7.77 -4.08 -8.04
N THR A 54 -7.26 -4.82 -9.02
CA THR A 54 -6.19 -4.33 -9.91
C THR A 54 -6.77 -3.83 -11.22
N TYR A 55 -6.49 -2.57 -11.54
CA TYR A 55 -6.94 -1.92 -12.77
C TYR A 55 -5.83 -1.90 -13.82
N PRO A 56 -6.14 -2.05 -15.12
CA PRO A 56 -5.12 -2.06 -16.18
C PRO A 56 -4.28 -0.78 -16.27
N ASN A 57 -4.85 0.35 -15.86
CA ASN A 57 -4.19 1.63 -15.70
C ASN A 57 -5.02 2.56 -14.80
N GLU A 58 -4.42 3.67 -14.35
CA GLU A 58 -5.08 4.67 -13.49
C GLU A 58 -6.32 5.31 -14.14
N CYS A 59 -6.35 5.46 -15.48
CA CYS A 59 -7.55 5.95 -16.18
C CYS A 59 -8.73 4.98 -16.00
N MET A 60 -8.49 3.68 -16.16
CA MET A 60 -9.50 2.64 -15.97
C MET A 60 -9.97 2.55 -14.51
N LEU A 61 -9.07 2.77 -13.55
CA LEU A 61 -9.45 2.92 -12.14
C LEU A 61 -10.42 4.09 -11.96
N CYS A 62 -10.09 5.27 -12.49
CA CYS A 62 -10.97 6.43 -12.44
C CYS A 62 -12.29 6.21 -13.20
N PHE A 63 -12.30 5.48 -14.31
CA PHE A 63 -13.53 5.19 -15.03
C PHE A 63 -14.51 4.33 -14.22
N VAL A 64 -14.00 3.39 -13.44
CA VAL A 64 -14.83 2.43 -12.69
C VAL A 64 -15.25 2.97 -11.31
N ASN A 65 -14.39 3.75 -10.65
CA ASN A 65 -14.56 4.16 -9.25
C ASN A 65 -14.86 5.65 -9.01
N VAL A 66 -15.07 6.45 -10.06
CA VAL A 66 -15.56 7.85 -9.95
C VAL A 66 -17.08 7.89 -9.76
#